data_AF-A0A6A9T135-F1
#
_entry.id   AF-A0A6A9T135-F1
#
_cell.length_a   1.000
_cell.length_b   1.000
_cell.length_c   1.000
_cell.angle_alpha   90.00
_cell.angle_beta   90.00
_cell.angle_gamma   90.00
#
_symmetry.space_group_name_H-M   'P 1'
#
loop_
_entity.id
_entity.type
_entity.pdbx_description
1 polymer ?
#
loop_
_entity_poly.entity_id
_entity_poly.type
_entity_poly.pdbx_seq_one_letter_code
_entity_poly.pdbx_strand_id
1 'polypeptide(L)'
;MSTALQTVASVSPELVIVFGIAGVLLLANVVLSVWIYRDAESRNDDNAFAWGAATFFSGFLGGVGIVVVIVLYFVLRDESGPGAPSVRDSV
;
A
#
# COMPACT_ATOMS: atom_id res chain seq x y z
N MET A 1 -36.99 -29.54 14.80
CA MET A 1 -36.84 -28.06 14.77
C MET A 1 -35.40 -27.75 14.41
N SER A 2 -35.17 -27.07 13.30
CA SER A 2 -33.86 -26.85 12.70
C SER A 2 -33.02 -25.86 13.51
N THR A 3 -31.97 -26.36 14.16
CA THR A 3 -30.89 -25.55 14.74
C THR A 3 -30.19 -24.65 13.71
N ALA A 4 -30.34 -24.95 12.41
CA ALA A 4 -29.81 -24.16 11.30
C ALA A 4 -30.35 -22.72 11.20
N LEU A 5 -31.50 -22.41 11.82
CA LEU A 5 -32.12 -21.07 11.76
C LEU A 5 -31.75 -20.17 12.95
N GLN A 6 -31.18 -20.72 14.03
CA GLN A 6 -30.74 -19.94 15.21
C GLN A 6 -29.26 -19.53 15.14
N THR A 7 -28.51 -20.01 14.15
CA THR A 7 -27.20 -19.45 13.77
C THR A 7 -27.34 -18.17 12.94
N VAL A 8 -28.41 -17.39 13.17
CA VAL A 8 -28.31 -15.94 13.02
C VAL A 8 -27.38 -15.52 14.16
N ALA A 9 -26.08 -15.63 13.89
CA ALA A 9 -25.02 -15.44 14.85
C ALA A 9 -25.30 -14.17 15.65
N SER A 10 -25.39 -14.30 16.97
CA SER A 10 -25.32 -13.15 17.86
C SER A 10 -23.98 -12.49 17.61
N VAL A 11 -23.94 -11.53 16.68
CA VAL A 11 -22.74 -10.77 16.36
C VAL A 11 -22.45 -9.92 17.58
N SER A 12 -21.47 -10.32 18.38
CA SER A 12 -21.08 -9.55 19.56
C SER A 12 -20.60 -8.15 19.13
N PRO A 13 -20.93 -7.08 19.87
CA PRO A 13 -20.50 -5.72 19.55
C PRO A 13 -18.99 -5.60 19.34
N GLU A 14 -18.18 -6.39 20.06
CA GLU A 14 -16.73 -6.41 19.88
C GLU A 14 -16.34 -6.86 18.47
N LEU A 15 -17.04 -7.85 17.90
CA LEU A 15 -16.76 -8.34 16.56
C LEU A 15 -17.04 -7.27 15.50
N VAL A 16 -18.12 -6.51 15.66
CA VAL A 16 -18.47 -5.40 14.77
C VAL A 16 -17.41 -4.31 14.82
N ILE A 17 -16.92 -3.97 16.02
CA ILE A 17 -15.87 -2.95 16.20
C ILE A 17 -14.56 -3.42 15.56
N VAL A 18 -14.14 -4.66 15.83
CA VAL A 18 -12.89 -5.21 15.28
C VAL A 18 -12.96 -5.30 13.75
N PHE A 19 -14.06 -5.80 13.18
CA PHE A 19 -14.25 -5.83 11.73
C PHE A 19 -14.33 -4.43 11.14
N GLY A 20 -14.95 -3.48 11.83
CA GLY A 20 -15.02 -2.07 11.43
C GLY A 20 -13.64 -1.45 11.34
N ILE A 21 -12.81 -1.59 12.39
CA ILE A 21 -11.43 -1.07 12.41
C ILE A 21 -10.58 -1.76 11.34
N ALA A 22 -10.64 -3.09 11.24
CA ALA A 22 -9.91 -3.84 10.22
C ALA A 22 -10.32 -3.41 8.81
N GLY A 23 -11.61 -3.19 8.56
CA GLY A 23 -12.14 -2.70 7.29
C GLY A 23 -11.65 -1.31 6.94
N VAL A 24 -11.65 -0.37 7.90
CA VAL A 24 -11.13 0.99 7.68
C VAL A 24 -9.62 0.97 7.38
N LEU A 25 -8.85 0.17 8.12
CA LEU A 25 -7.41 0.03 7.87
C LEU A 25 -7.12 -0.59 6.51
N LEU A 26 -7.89 -1.60 6.10
CA LEU A 26 -7.78 -2.21 4.78
C LEU A 26 -8.09 -1.20 3.67
N LEU A 27 -9.18 -0.43 3.82
CA LEU A 27 -9.54 0.62 2.87
C LEU A 27 -8.45 1.69 2.74
N ALA A 28 -7.90 2.15 3.87
CA ALA A 28 -6.78 3.10 3.86
C ALA A 28 -5.56 2.52 3.13
N ASN A 29 -5.28 1.23 3.31
CA ASN A 29 -4.18 0.54 2.65
C ASN A 29 -4.38 0.47 1.13
N VAL A 30 -5.59 0.12 0.69
CA VAL A 30 -5.97 0.10 -0.73
C VAL A 30 -5.83 1.49 -1.35
N VAL A 31 -6.33 2.53 -0.67
CA VAL A 31 -6.22 3.91 -1.15
C VAL A 31 -4.76 4.31 -1.33
N LEU A 32 -3.90 4.00 -0.36
CA LEU A 32 -2.48 4.31 -0.43
C LEU A 32 -1.78 3.55 -1.57
N SER A 33 -2.07 2.26 -1.73
CA SER A 33 -1.57 1.44 -2.83
C SER A 33 -1.97 2.01 -4.20
N VAL A 34 -3.24 2.40 -4.37
CA VAL A 34 -3.73 3.00 -5.60
C VAL A 34 -3.06 4.35 -5.85
N TRP A 35 -2.84 5.13 -4.80
CA TRP A 35 -2.15 6.41 -4.91
C TRP A 35 -0.70 6.26 -5.37
N ILE A 36 0.06 5.33 -4.79
CA ILE A 36 1.44 5.04 -5.19
C ILE A 36 1.49 4.51 -6.63
N TYR A 37 0.57 3.60 -6.99
CA TYR A 37 0.44 3.12 -8.37
C TYR A 37 0.22 4.29 -9.35
N ARG A 38 -0.70 5.22 -9.04
CA ARG A 38 -0.98 6.37 -9.90
C ARG A 38 0.16 7.38 -9.93
N ASP A 39 0.89 7.57 -8.83
CA ASP A 39 2.10 8.41 -8.80
C ASP A 39 3.19 7.80 -9.70
N ALA A 40 3.45 6.50 -9.59
CA ALA A 40 4.44 5.82 -10.43
C ALA A 40 4.04 5.79 -11.91
N GLU A 41 2.77 5.53 -12.22
CA GLU A 41 2.24 5.55 -13.58
C GLU A 41 2.32 6.97 -14.19
N SER A 42 2.05 8.02 -13.40
CA SER A 42 2.19 9.41 -13.86
C SER A 42 3.63 9.79 -14.23
N ARG A 43 4.62 9.04 -13.71
CA ARG A 43 6.05 9.23 -13.97
C ARG A 43 6.59 8.28 -15.04
N ASN A 44 5.72 7.49 -15.67
CA ASN A 44 6.08 6.53 -16.72
C ASN A 44 7.10 5.48 -16.23
N ASP A 45 7.02 5.08 -14.96
CA ASP A 45 7.84 4.00 -14.40
C ASP A 45 7.24 2.64 -14.82
N ASP A 46 8.03 1.83 -15.54
CA ASP A 46 7.65 0.49 -16.00
C ASP A 46 7.26 -0.45 -14.84
N ASN A 47 7.67 -0.14 -13.61
CA ASN A 47 7.40 -0.92 -12.41
C ASN A 47 6.24 -0.38 -11.55
N ALA A 48 5.40 0.53 -12.07
CA ALA A 48 4.30 1.12 -11.32
C ALA A 48 3.38 0.08 -10.63
N PHE A 49 3.10 -1.04 -11.31
CA PHE A 49 2.34 -2.14 -10.73
C PHE A 49 3.05 -2.80 -9.54
N ALA A 50 4.37 -3.00 -9.63
CA ALA A 50 5.17 -3.59 -8.56
C ALA A 50 5.17 -2.69 -7.32
N TRP A 51 5.22 -1.37 -7.48
CA TRP A 51 5.15 -0.41 -6.37
C TRP A 51 3.80 -0.41 -5.67
N GLY A 52 2.70 -0.43 -6.43
CA GLY A 52 1.35 -0.57 -5.87
C GLY A 52 1.19 -1.89 -5.12
N ALA A 53 1.52 -3.01 -5.77
CA ALA A 53 1.41 -4.34 -5.17
C ALA A 53 2.28 -4.47 -3.91
N ALA A 54 3.54 -4.02 -3.95
CA ALA A 54 4.43 -4.02 -2.80
C ALA A 54 3.82 -3.24 -1.63
N THR A 55 3.28 -2.05 -1.88
CA THR A 55 2.61 -1.23 -0.86
C THR A 55 1.44 -1.98 -0.22
N PHE A 56 0.56 -2.57 -1.03
CA PHE A 56 -0.60 -3.33 -0.57
C PHE A 56 -0.20 -4.54 0.30
N PHE A 57 0.74 -5.37 -0.18
CA PHE A 57 1.19 -6.54 0.57
C PHE A 57 1.97 -6.17 1.83
N SER A 58 2.65 -5.03 1.83
CA SER A 58 3.34 -4.53 3.02
C SER A 58 2.40 -4.19 4.18
N GLY A 59 1.14 -3.82 3.87
CA GLY A 59 0.08 -3.60 4.84
C GLY A 59 -0.21 -4.82 5.71
N PHE A 60 -0.13 -6.02 5.14
CA PHE A 60 -0.41 -7.29 5.83
C PHE A 60 0.68 -7.70 6.81
N LEU A 61 1.87 -7.10 6.74
CA LEU A 61 2.98 -7.33 7.69
C LEU A 61 2.86 -6.48 8.97
N GLY A 62 1.65 -6.04 9.32
CA GLY A 62 1.40 -5.30 10.57
C GLY A 62 1.87 -3.85 10.56
N GLY A 63 1.91 -3.20 9.38
CA GLY A 63 2.32 -1.80 9.23
C GLY A 63 3.84 -1.58 9.14
N VAL A 64 4.66 -2.54 9.59
CA VAL A 64 6.12 -2.50 9.40
C VAL A 64 6.49 -2.52 7.92
N GLY A 65 5.72 -3.26 7.10
CA GLY A 65 5.91 -3.27 5.67
C GLY A 65 5.75 -1.89 5.02
N ILE A 66 4.79 -1.06 5.49
CA ILE A 66 4.60 0.31 4.99
C ILE A 66 5.86 1.14 5.24
N VAL A 67 6.46 1.01 6.43
CA VAL A 67 7.71 1.71 6.76
C VAL A 67 8.84 1.24 5.83
N VAL A 68 8.95 -0.07 5.58
CA VAL A 68 9.97 -0.61 4.66
C VAL A 68 9.77 -0.12 3.23
N VAL A 69 8.54 -0.11 2.71
CA VAL A 69 8.25 0.40 1.36
C VAL A 69 8.50 1.90 1.26
N ILE A 70 8.13 2.69 2.26
CA ILE A 70 8.41 4.13 2.31
C ILE A 70 9.92 4.38 2.34
N VAL A 71 10.67 3.62 3.16
CA VAL A 71 12.12 3.73 3.26
C VAL A 71 12.78 3.33 1.94
N LEU A 72 12.37 2.22 1.32
CA LEU A 72 12.88 1.82 0.01
C LEU A 72 12.55 2.86 -1.08
N TYR A 73 11.33 3.39 -1.10
CA TYR A 73 10.95 4.47 -2.03
C TYR A 73 11.84 5.70 -1.85
N PHE A 74 12.12 6.12 -0.61
CA PHE A 74 13.00 7.26 -0.34
C PHE A 74 14.46 6.99 -0.65
N VAL A 75 14.96 5.79 -0.37
CA VAL A 75 16.36 5.40 -0.65
C VAL A 75 16.60 5.27 -2.16
N LEU A 76 15.71 4.61 -2.90
CA LEU A 76 15.82 4.48 -4.36
C LEU A 76 15.65 5.83 -5.08
N ARG A 77 14.91 6.76 -4.47
CA ARG A 77 14.72 8.13 -4.97
C ARG A 77 16.02 8.94 -4.98
N ASP A 78 16.94 8.70 -4.04
CA ASP A 78 18.19 9.46 -3.96
C ASP A 78 19.22 9.02 -5.01
N GLU A 79 19.22 7.75 -5.39
CA GLU A 79 20.13 7.22 -6.43
C GLU A 79 19.70 7.63 -7.85
N SER A 80 18.41 7.95 -8.04
CA SER A 80 17.81 8.29 -9.34
C SER A 80 17.68 9.81 -9.58
N GLY A 81 18.28 10.64 -8.72
CA GLY A 81 18.22 12.09 -8.82
C GLY A 81 18.95 12.64 -10.06
N PRO A 82 18.35 13.59 -10.81
CA PRO A 82 18.93 14.21 -12.00
C PRO A 82 20.11 15.13 -11.63
N GLY A 83 21.28 14.54 -11.48
CA GLY A 83 22.52 15.26 -11.14
C GLY A 83 23.72 14.85 -11.99
N ALA A 84 23.57 13.99 -13.00
CA ALA A 84 24.65 13.69 -13.93
C ALA A 84 24.86 14.89 -14.86
N PRO A 85 25.98 15.63 -14.77
CA PRO A 85 26.26 16.75 -15.66
C PRO A 85 26.39 16.19 -17.07
N SER A 86 25.55 16.66 -17.99
CA SER A 86 25.72 16.34 -19.40
C SER A 86 27.06 16.89 -19.86
N VAL A 87 27.95 16.00 -20.32
CA VAL A 87 29.27 16.24 -20.93
C VAL A 87 29.18 17.02 -22.27
N ARG A 88 28.13 17.83 -22.45
CA ARG A 88 27.85 18.59 -23.66
C ARG A 88 28.37 20.03 -23.63
N ASP A 89 28.99 20.47 -22.53
CA ASP A 89 29.47 21.85 -22.36
C ASP A 89 31.00 22.04 -22.47
N SER A 90 31.77 20.99 -22.75
CA SER A 90 33.21 21.12 -23.02
C SER A 90 33.48 21.02 -24.52
N VAL A 91 33.21 22.13 -25.21
CA VAL A 91 33.81 22.52 -26.50
C VAL A 91 35.29 22.80 -26.30
#